data_AF-A0A816HNR5-F1
#
_entry.id   AF-A0A816HNR5-F1
#
_cell.length_a   1.000
_cell.length_b   1.000
_cell.length_c   1.000
_cell.angle_alpha   90.00
_cell.angle_beta   90.00
_cell.angle_gamma   90.00
#
_symmetry.space_group_name_H-M   'P 1'
#
loop_
_entity.id
_entity.type
_entity.pdbx_description
1 polymer ?
#
loop_
_entity_poly.entity_id
_entity_poly.type
_entity_poly.pdbx_seq_one_letter_code
_entity_poly.pdbx_strand_id
1 'polypeptide(L)'
;TIQSQHNGLFTTALQRLLETVNALRTTLQNQTSANGPQVALTSLLNVILYNFLEHYTIQSQIQDNENFERFKTIHMNVLKLLIEIRLHLAVINKQLTKSWLECSNDIKFNIFAVHHLIRTRLLDVRQIDMHISQLIDAGNNSALHFAVNFLRNCVIEQPCCSDSDIASTLDSLHRISLIGKQPAEAVRDLLEIIRLNYTSLNDINENKVDKLAILSLSVINNGM
;
A
#
# COMPACT_ATOMS: atom_id res chain seq x y z
N THR A 1 -4.81 -28.74 10.05
CA THR A 1 -3.36 -28.70 9.74
C THR A 1 -2.92 -27.38 9.13
N ILE A 2 -3.70 -26.72 8.27
CA ILE A 2 -3.41 -25.35 7.76
C ILE A 2 -3.95 -24.25 8.70
N GLN A 3 -5.18 -24.40 9.19
CA GLN A 3 -5.80 -23.42 10.11
C GLN A 3 -5.08 -23.32 11.47
N SER A 4 -4.51 -24.42 11.96
CA SER A 4 -3.68 -24.46 13.17
C SER A 4 -2.36 -23.70 12.98
N GLN A 5 -1.74 -23.83 11.81
CA GLN A 5 -0.51 -23.13 11.46
C GLN A 5 -0.77 -21.61 11.30
N HIS A 6 -1.92 -21.25 10.70
CA HIS A 6 -2.34 -19.85 10.55
C HIS A 6 -2.64 -19.18 11.90
N ASN A 7 -3.32 -19.87 12.80
CA ASN A 7 -3.55 -19.39 14.16
C ASN A 7 -2.23 -19.24 14.94
N GLY A 8 -1.25 -20.12 14.69
CA GLY A 8 0.11 -19.98 15.21
C GLY A 8 0.81 -18.72 14.72
N LEU A 9 0.73 -18.39 13.43
CA LEU A 9 1.31 -17.16 12.87
C LEU A 9 0.69 -15.90 13.49
N PHE A 10 -0.64 -15.84 13.62
CA PHE A 10 -1.30 -14.73 14.31
C PHE A 10 -0.89 -14.61 15.77
N THR A 11 -0.77 -15.74 16.48
CA THR A 11 -0.34 -15.74 17.88
C THR A 11 1.05 -15.15 18.01
N THR A 12 2.00 -15.57 17.17
CA THR A 12 3.37 -15.02 17.15
C THR A 12 3.38 -13.54 16.78
N ALA A 13 2.57 -13.11 15.81
CA ALA A 13 2.45 -11.70 15.42
C ALA A 13 1.87 -10.82 16.54
N LEU A 14 0.85 -11.31 17.26
CA LEU A 14 0.26 -10.61 18.40
C LEU A 14 1.20 -10.60 19.61
N GLN A 15 1.98 -11.66 19.82
CA GLN A 15 3.00 -11.69 20.86
C GLN A 15 4.08 -10.63 20.59
N ARG A 16 4.60 -10.54 19.36
CA ARG A 16 5.53 -9.48 18.94
C ARG A 16 4.95 -8.08 19.14
N LEU A 17 3.68 -7.89 18.84
CA LEU A 17 2.97 -6.62 19.09
C LEU A 17 2.91 -6.31 20.59
N LEU A 18 2.55 -7.27 21.43
CA LEU A 18 2.47 -7.10 22.87
C LEU A 18 3.85 -6.78 23.48
N GLU A 19 4.90 -7.47 23.04
CA GLU A 19 6.28 -7.23 23.48
C GLU A 19 6.74 -5.80 23.16
N THR A 20 6.48 -5.32 21.94
CA THR A 20 6.85 -3.96 21.53
C THR A 20 6.02 -2.88 22.23
N VAL A 21 4.72 -3.11 22.47
CA VAL A 21 3.88 -2.21 23.29
C VAL A 21 4.41 -2.14 24.73
N ASN A 22 4.76 -3.28 25.33
CA ASN A 22 5.34 -3.33 26.66
C ASN A 22 6.70 -2.62 26.72
N ALA A 23 7.55 -2.82 25.71
CA ALA A 23 8.84 -2.13 25.60
C ALA A 23 8.65 -0.59 25.53
N LEU A 24 7.69 -0.12 24.73
CA LEU A 24 7.35 1.30 24.65
C LEU A 24 6.87 1.83 26.02
N ARG A 25 5.94 1.13 26.67
CA ARG A 25 5.44 1.50 28.00
C ARG A 25 6.56 1.58 29.04
N THR A 26 7.40 0.56 29.11
CA THR A 26 8.54 0.51 30.06
C THR A 26 9.51 1.66 29.80
N THR A 27 9.79 1.96 28.54
CA THR A 27 10.72 3.04 28.18
C THR A 27 10.14 4.43 28.48
N LEU A 28 8.83 4.60 28.34
CA LEU A 28 8.13 5.81 28.76
C LEU A 28 8.13 5.99 30.29
N GLN A 29 8.05 4.88 31.05
CA GLN A 29 8.06 4.92 32.52
C GLN A 29 9.45 5.13 33.10
N ASN A 30 10.47 4.47 32.56
CA ASN A 30 11.81 4.40 33.17
C ASN A 30 12.76 5.53 32.74
N GLN A 31 12.36 6.39 31.78
CA GLN A 31 13.16 7.51 31.25
C GLN A 31 14.62 7.13 30.91
N THR A 32 14.85 5.89 30.48
CA THR A 32 16.17 5.24 30.53
C THR A 32 17.17 5.73 29.46
N SER A 33 16.76 6.61 28.55
CA SER A 33 17.63 7.31 27.59
C SER A 33 16.82 8.36 26.81
N ALA A 34 17.45 9.49 26.44
CA ALA A 34 16.81 10.54 25.64
C ALA A 34 16.17 10.04 24.33
N ASN A 35 16.75 8.99 23.71
CA ASN A 35 16.25 8.43 22.44
C ASN A 35 15.47 7.12 22.60
N GLY A 36 15.41 6.54 23.81
CA GLY A 36 14.79 5.25 24.07
C GLY A 36 13.32 5.17 23.62
N PRO A 37 12.46 6.13 24.00
CA PRO A 37 11.05 6.11 23.63
C PRO A 37 10.82 6.17 22.12
N GLN A 38 11.65 6.92 21.39
CA GLN A 38 11.55 7.05 19.94
C GLN A 38 11.90 5.74 19.23
N VAL A 39 12.93 5.03 19.70
CA VAL A 39 13.33 3.72 19.15
C VAL A 39 12.24 2.69 19.41
N ALA A 40 11.68 2.65 20.62
CA ALA A 40 10.59 1.74 20.96
C ALA A 40 9.33 2.02 20.14
N LEU A 41 8.98 3.29 19.93
CA LEU A 41 7.87 3.69 19.07
C LEU A 41 8.10 3.26 17.62
N THR A 42 9.30 3.48 17.10
CA THR A 42 9.67 3.08 15.74
C THR A 42 9.55 1.56 15.57
N SER A 43 10.05 0.79 16.54
CA SER A 43 9.92 -0.66 16.54
C SER A 43 8.45 -1.12 16.54
N LEU A 44 7.61 -0.50 17.36
CA LEU A 44 6.16 -0.79 17.41
C LEU A 44 5.49 -0.52 16.05
N LEU A 45 5.74 0.65 15.45
CA LEU A 45 5.17 1.01 14.15
C LEU A 45 5.63 0.04 13.04
N ASN A 46 6.90 -0.38 13.07
CA ASN A 46 7.44 -1.36 12.13
C ASN A 46 6.77 -2.72 12.28
N VAL A 47 6.58 -3.21 13.52
CA VAL A 47 5.87 -4.48 13.75
C VAL A 47 4.44 -4.41 13.21
N ILE A 48 3.74 -3.30 13.43
CA ILE A 48 2.38 -3.11 12.90
C ILE A 48 2.39 -3.18 11.36
N LEU A 49 3.31 -2.46 10.72
CA LEU A 49 3.45 -2.49 9.25
C LEU A 49 3.71 -3.90 8.73
N TYR A 50 4.72 -4.59 9.26
CA TYR A 50 5.09 -5.93 8.80
C TYR A 50 3.99 -6.94 9.05
N ASN A 51 3.31 -6.87 10.19
CA ASN A 51 2.17 -7.70 10.49
C ASN A 51 1.06 -7.52 9.44
N PHE A 52 0.79 -6.28 9.02
CA PHE A 52 -0.14 -6.02 7.92
C PHE A 52 0.37 -6.56 6.58
N LEU A 53 1.62 -6.30 6.20
CA LEU A 53 2.19 -6.77 4.92
C LEU A 53 2.23 -8.31 4.82
N GLU A 54 2.63 -9.01 5.88
CA GLU A 54 2.73 -10.48 5.90
C GLU A 54 1.35 -11.15 5.87
N HIS A 55 0.41 -10.69 6.71
CA HIS A 55 -0.81 -11.45 7.00
C HIS A 55 -2.00 -11.07 6.11
N TYR A 56 -1.95 -9.93 5.40
CA TYR A 56 -2.93 -9.64 4.36
C TYR A 56 -2.80 -10.57 3.15
N THR A 57 -1.62 -11.15 2.92
CA THR A 57 -1.32 -12.00 1.75
C THR A 57 -1.98 -13.36 1.85
N ILE A 58 -2.20 -13.84 3.07
CA ILE A 58 -2.67 -15.22 3.33
C ILE A 58 -4.19 -15.33 3.16
N GLN A 59 -4.91 -14.20 3.07
CA GLN A 59 -6.36 -14.19 3.24
C GLN A 59 -7.19 -13.90 1.99
N SER A 60 -6.58 -13.62 0.83
CA SER A 60 -7.33 -13.57 -0.44
C SER A 60 -7.95 -14.93 -0.83
N GLN A 61 -7.65 -16.00 -0.07
CA GLN A 61 -8.10 -17.37 -0.35
C GLN A 61 -9.18 -17.90 0.62
N ILE A 62 -9.53 -17.18 1.70
CA ILE A 62 -10.53 -17.66 2.67
C ILE A 62 -11.48 -16.50 3.04
N GLN A 63 -12.62 -16.45 2.37
CA GLN A 63 -13.75 -15.61 2.76
C GLN A 63 -14.19 -16.01 4.18
N ASP A 64 -14.43 -15.03 5.04
CA ASP A 64 -14.89 -15.18 6.44
C ASP A 64 -13.89 -15.72 7.47
N ASN A 65 -12.83 -14.96 7.75
CA ASN A 65 -12.02 -15.19 8.95
C ASN A 65 -12.18 -14.07 9.97
N GLU A 66 -13.14 -14.26 10.89
CA GLU A 66 -13.35 -13.41 12.06
C GLU A 66 -12.04 -13.11 12.82
N ASN A 67 -11.11 -14.07 12.86
CA ASN A 67 -9.82 -13.90 13.53
C ASN A 67 -8.96 -12.81 12.89
N PHE A 68 -9.06 -12.62 11.57
CA PHE A 68 -8.32 -11.56 10.89
C PHE A 68 -8.95 -10.19 11.07
N GLU A 69 -10.28 -10.11 11.10
CA GLU A 69 -10.93 -8.84 11.45
C GLU A 69 -10.56 -8.42 12.87
N ARG A 70 -10.53 -9.39 13.80
CA ARG A 70 -10.01 -9.19 15.16
C ARG A 70 -8.54 -8.78 15.14
N PHE A 71 -7.69 -9.45 14.36
CA PHE A 71 -6.27 -9.12 14.20
C PHE A 71 -6.07 -7.67 13.73
N LYS A 72 -6.76 -7.25 12.66
CA LYS A 72 -6.74 -5.87 12.16
C LYS A 72 -7.23 -4.89 13.22
N THR A 73 -8.34 -5.20 13.87
CA THR A 73 -8.93 -4.36 14.91
C THR A 73 -7.96 -4.12 16.06
N ILE A 74 -7.23 -5.15 16.50
CA ILE A 74 -6.21 -5.03 17.55
C ILE A 74 -5.10 -4.06 17.13
N HIS A 75 -4.52 -4.24 15.93
CA HIS A 75 -3.45 -3.37 15.43
C HIS A 75 -3.93 -1.92 15.27
N MET A 76 -5.12 -1.74 14.71
CA MET A 76 -5.72 -0.41 14.53
C MET A 76 -6.05 0.25 15.87
N ASN A 77 -6.48 -0.51 16.88
CA ASN A 77 -6.72 0.04 18.21
C ASN A 77 -5.42 0.51 18.87
N VAL A 78 -4.31 -0.20 18.68
CA VAL A 78 -3.00 0.27 19.16
C VAL A 78 -2.63 1.60 18.49
N LEU A 79 -2.80 1.74 17.16
CA LEU A 79 -2.54 3.00 16.47
C LEU A 79 -3.46 4.14 16.95
N LYS A 80 -4.75 3.85 17.16
CA LYS A 80 -5.70 4.84 17.70
C LYS A 80 -5.28 5.31 19.10
N LEU A 81 -4.89 4.40 19.97
CA LEU A 81 -4.38 4.73 21.30
C LEU A 81 -3.12 5.61 21.23
N LEU A 82 -2.20 5.33 20.29
CA LEU A 82 -1.03 6.18 20.06
C LEU A 82 -1.44 7.61 19.67
N ILE A 83 -2.45 7.76 18.82
CA ILE A 83 -2.98 9.07 18.41
C ILE A 83 -3.64 9.78 19.61
N GLU A 84 -4.39 9.05 20.45
CA GLU A 84 -5.04 9.59 21.65
C GLU A 84 -4.02 10.11 22.68
N ILE A 85 -2.85 9.47 22.80
CA ILE A 85 -1.74 9.97 23.65
C ILE A 85 -0.92 11.08 22.97
N ARG A 86 -1.52 11.80 22.01
CA ARG A 86 -0.98 12.97 21.29
C ARG A 86 0.13 12.68 20.29
N LEU A 87 0.27 11.44 19.80
CA LEU A 87 1.13 11.19 18.65
C LEU A 87 0.43 11.67 17.37
N HIS A 88 1.01 12.66 16.70
CA HIS A 88 0.43 13.16 15.45
C HIS A 88 0.41 12.08 14.36
N LEU A 89 -0.73 11.94 13.67
CA LEU A 89 -0.88 11.01 12.55
C LEU A 89 0.19 11.23 11.46
N ALA A 90 0.63 12.47 11.25
CA ALA A 90 1.71 12.79 10.31
C ALA A 90 3.05 12.11 10.66
N VAL A 91 3.36 11.93 11.95
CA VAL A 91 4.57 11.23 12.41
C VAL A 91 4.45 9.73 12.14
N ILE A 92 3.28 9.15 12.44
CA ILE A 92 2.97 7.75 12.16
C ILE A 92 3.09 7.50 10.66
N ASN A 93 2.40 8.31 9.85
CA ASN A 93 2.39 8.21 8.39
C ASN A 93 3.81 8.32 7.80
N LYS A 94 4.60 9.29 8.24
CA LYS A 94 5.98 9.46 7.80
C LYS A 94 6.85 8.25 8.14
N GLN A 95 6.74 7.73 9.37
CA GLN A 95 7.53 6.58 9.80
C GLN A 95 7.11 5.30 9.07
N LEU A 96 5.81 5.02 8.95
CA LEU A 96 5.31 3.85 8.26
C LEU A 96 5.66 3.88 6.76
N THR A 97 5.54 5.05 6.12
CA THR A 97 5.94 5.21 4.71
C THR A 97 7.43 4.94 4.54
N LYS A 98 8.29 5.51 5.40
CA LYS A 98 9.72 5.24 5.39
C LYS A 98 10.02 3.75 5.52
N SER A 99 9.43 3.09 6.52
CA SER A 99 9.63 1.66 6.77
C SER A 99 9.10 0.79 5.63
N TRP A 100 8.04 1.22 4.95
CA TRP A 100 7.53 0.53 3.76
C TRP A 100 8.49 0.65 2.58
N LEU A 101 9.08 1.83 2.34
CA LEU A 101 10.06 2.03 1.27
C LEU A 101 11.30 1.13 1.44
N GLU A 102 11.78 0.99 2.68
CA GLU A 102 12.93 0.17 3.08
C GLU A 102 12.62 -1.35 3.10
N CYS A 103 11.35 -1.73 2.99
CA CYS A 103 10.90 -3.12 3.08
C CYS A 103 11.32 -3.95 1.85
N SER A 104 11.57 -5.25 2.04
CA SER A 104 11.87 -6.17 0.93
C SER A 104 10.72 -6.21 -0.08
N ASN A 105 11.04 -6.28 -1.37
CA ASN A 105 10.07 -6.39 -2.44
C ASN A 105 9.17 -7.63 -2.32
N ASP A 106 9.63 -8.68 -1.62
CA ASP A 106 8.89 -9.94 -1.45
C ASP A 106 7.59 -9.78 -0.65
N ILE A 107 7.56 -8.83 0.29
CA ILE A 107 6.41 -8.58 1.18
C ILE A 107 5.79 -7.20 0.96
N LYS A 108 6.56 -6.24 0.41
CA LYS A 108 6.12 -4.87 0.17
C LYS A 108 4.97 -4.75 -0.82
N PHE A 109 4.92 -5.63 -1.82
CA PHE A 109 3.95 -5.60 -2.92
C PHE A 109 2.64 -6.34 -2.63
N ASN A 110 2.26 -6.43 -1.36
CA ASN A 110 0.94 -6.93 -1.00
C ASN A 110 -0.15 -5.89 -1.27
N ILE A 111 -0.91 -6.09 -2.36
CA ILE A 111 -1.94 -5.15 -2.80
C ILE A 111 -3.02 -4.89 -1.74
N PHE A 112 -3.50 -5.93 -1.06
CA PHE A 112 -4.57 -5.77 -0.08
C PHE A 112 -4.10 -5.02 1.17
N ALA A 113 -2.84 -5.26 1.59
CA ALA A 113 -2.23 -4.52 2.68
C ALA A 113 -2.06 -3.04 2.32
N VAL A 114 -1.45 -2.78 1.16
CA VAL A 114 -1.18 -1.40 0.70
C VAL A 114 -2.48 -0.63 0.50
N HIS A 115 -3.51 -1.25 -0.10
CA HIS A 115 -4.85 -0.66 -0.22
C HIS A 115 -5.41 -0.23 1.13
N HIS A 116 -5.39 -1.13 2.12
CA HIS A 116 -5.90 -0.84 3.46
C HIS A 116 -5.12 0.28 4.14
N LEU A 117 -3.79 0.27 4.03
CA LEU A 117 -2.91 1.25 4.65
C LEU A 117 -3.07 2.65 4.02
N ILE A 118 -3.26 2.75 2.71
CA ILE A 118 -3.56 4.02 2.03
C ILE A 118 -4.94 4.54 2.45
N ARG A 119 -5.97 3.66 2.42
CA ARG A 119 -7.34 4.03 2.81
C ARG A 119 -7.46 4.50 4.25
N THR A 120 -6.62 3.98 5.15
CA THR A 120 -6.52 4.41 6.55
C THR A 120 -5.58 5.61 6.77
N ARG A 121 -5.01 6.18 5.69
CA ARG A 121 -4.05 7.30 5.71
C ARG A 121 -2.76 7.00 6.49
N LEU A 122 -2.41 5.71 6.62
CA LEU A 122 -1.19 5.25 7.28
C LEU A 122 0.03 5.27 6.36
N LEU A 123 -0.18 5.22 5.04
CA LEU A 123 0.87 5.41 4.05
C LEU A 123 0.63 6.66 3.21
N ASP A 124 1.71 7.34 2.86
CA ASP A 124 1.72 8.46 1.93
C ASP A 124 1.73 7.92 0.49
N VAL A 125 0.58 8.02 -0.17
CA VAL A 125 0.37 7.56 -1.54
C VAL A 125 1.32 8.24 -2.54
N ARG A 126 1.70 9.51 -2.32
CA ARG A 126 2.57 10.24 -3.25
C ARG A 126 4.02 9.75 -3.18
N GLN A 127 4.49 9.39 -1.99
CA GLN A 127 5.80 8.76 -1.84
C GLN A 127 5.83 7.35 -2.40
N ILE A 128 4.74 6.60 -2.23
CA ILE A 128 4.57 5.28 -2.85
C ILE A 128 4.61 5.40 -4.37
N ASP A 129 3.87 6.35 -4.95
CA ASP A 129 3.82 6.62 -6.38
C ASP A 129 5.22 6.87 -6.97
N MET A 130 5.97 7.82 -6.39
CA MET A 130 7.33 8.13 -6.84
C MET A 130 8.25 6.89 -6.76
N HIS A 131 8.15 6.10 -5.68
CA HIS A 131 8.99 4.91 -5.51
C HIS A 131 8.65 3.81 -6.51
N ILE A 132 7.37 3.55 -6.75
CA ILE A 132 6.92 2.56 -7.73
C ILE A 132 7.37 2.97 -9.14
N SER A 133 7.16 4.25 -9.49
CA SER A 133 7.63 4.83 -10.76
C SER A 133 9.13 4.57 -10.99
N GLN A 134 9.97 4.88 -9.99
CA GLN A 134 11.42 4.65 -10.08
C GLN A 134 11.78 3.18 -10.28
N LEU A 135 11.06 2.27 -9.62
CA LEU A 135 11.29 0.83 -9.78
C LEU A 135 10.87 0.33 -11.17
N ILE A 136 9.75 0.82 -11.71
CA ILE A 136 9.31 0.51 -13.07
C ILE A 136 10.37 0.99 -14.07
N ASP A 137 10.85 2.22 -13.91
CA ASP A 137 11.88 2.81 -14.77
C ASP A 137 13.21 2.06 -14.71
N ALA A 138 13.54 1.50 -13.55
CA ALA A 138 14.70 0.62 -13.37
C ALA A 138 14.51 -0.78 -13.98
N GLY A 139 13.35 -1.10 -14.56
CA GLY A 139 13.05 -2.39 -15.17
C GLY A 139 12.63 -3.49 -14.19
N ASN A 140 12.14 -3.13 -12.99
CA ASN A 140 11.70 -4.10 -12.01
C ASN A 140 10.31 -4.67 -12.37
N ASN A 141 10.30 -5.91 -12.88
CA ASN A 141 9.07 -6.60 -13.30
C ASN A 141 8.07 -6.81 -12.15
N SER A 142 8.52 -7.05 -10.93
CA SER A 142 7.63 -7.23 -9.77
C SER A 142 6.93 -5.92 -9.40
N ALA A 143 7.64 -4.79 -9.47
CA ALA A 143 7.07 -3.47 -9.25
C ALA A 143 6.07 -3.11 -10.36
N LEU A 144 6.37 -3.48 -11.60
CA LEU A 144 5.44 -3.31 -12.73
C LEU A 144 4.15 -4.10 -12.55
N HIS A 145 4.24 -5.40 -12.22
CA HIS A 145 3.07 -6.23 -11.94
C HIS A 145 2.27 -5.70 -10.75
N PHE A 146 2.97 -5.24 -9.70
CA PHE A 146 2.32 -4.59 -8.57
C PHE A 146 1.58 -3.32 -8.99
N ALA A 147 2.20 -2.42 -9.75
CA ALA A 147 1.59 -1.17 -10.20
C ALA A 147 0.33 -1.39 -11.04
N VAL A 148 0.38 -2.38 -11.91
CA VAL A 148 -0.77 -2.88 -12.69
C VAL A 148 -1.93 -3.30 -11.78
N ASN A 149 -1.66 -4.16 -10.79
CA ASN A 149 -2.67 -4.62 -9.85
C ASN A 149 -3.15 -3.51 -8.91
N PHE A 150 -2.25 -2.58 -8.58
CA PHE A 150 -2.50 -1.41 -7.77
C PHE A 150 -3.51 -0.48 -8.44
N LEU A 151 -3.31 -0.14 -9.71
CA LEU A 151 -4.27 0.66 -10.47
C LEU A 151 -5.64 -0.03 -10.54
N ARG A 152 -5.67 -1.31 -10.92
CA ARG A 152 -6.92 -2.07 -11.00
C ARG A 152 -7.68 -2.02 -9.67
N ASN A 153 -7.02 -2.32 -8.55
CA ASN A 153 -7.71 -2.41 -7.27
C ASN A 153 -7.96 -1.05 -6.60
N CYS A 154 -6.95 -0.18 -6.53
CA CYS A 154 -6.97 1.07 -5.76
C CYS A 154 -7.53 2.28 -6.52
N VAL A 155 -7.76 2.16 -7.82
CA VAL A 155 -8.34 3.22 -8.67
C VAL A 155 -9.67 2.79 -9.27
N ILE A 156 -9.78 1.55 -9.78
CA ILE A 156 -10.99 1.08 -10.47
C ILE A 156 -11.96 0.37 -9.52
N GLU A 157 -11.53 -0.73 -8.90
CA GLU A 157 -12.44 -1.63 -8.17
C GLU A 157 -12.85 -1.05 -6.80
N GLN A 158 -11.89 -0.55 -6.04
CA GLN A 158 -12.07 -0.03 -4.69
C GLN A 158 -11.25 1.26 -4.53
N PRO A 159 -11.72 2.39 -5.08
CA PRO A 159 -10.93 3.62 -5.12
C PRO A 159 -10.51 4.07 -3.72
N CYS A 160 -9.19 4.16 -3.50
CA CYS A 160 -8.60 4.68 -2.26
C CYS A 160 -7.61 5.82 -2.50
N CYS A 161 -7.33 6.15 -3.77
CA CYS A 161 -6.47 7.24 -4.20
C CYS A 161 -7.03 7.88 -5.49
N SER A 162 -6.58 9.10 -5.79
CA SER A 162 -6.94 9.81 -7.03
C SER A 162 -5.80 9.78 -8.05
N ASP A 163 -6.10 10.08 -9.31
CA ASP A 163 -5.12 10.16 -10.40
C ASP A 163 -3.96 11.12 -10.07
N SER A 164 -4.28 12.22 -9.37
CA SER A 164 -3.29 13.21 -8.97
C SER A 164 -2.28 12.69 -7.94
N ASP A 165 -2.64 11.62 -7.22
CA ASP A 165 -1.79 11.00 -6.22
C ASP A 165 -0.83 9.95 -6.82
N ILE A 166 -1.09 9.50 -8.06
CA ILE A 166 -0.38 8.38 -8.72
C ILE A 166 0.19 8.75 -10.10
N ALA A 167 0.44 10.04 -10.31
CA ALA A 167 0.82 10.58 -11.62
C ALA A 167 2.15 9.98 -12.13
N SER A 168 3.13 9.76 -11.27
CA SER A 168 4.47 9.29 -11.68
C SER A 168 4.42 7.84 -12.17
N THR A 169 3.65 6.99 -11.49
CA THR A 169 3.42 5.59 -11.87
C THR A 169 2.70 5.52 -13.21
N LEU A 170 1.68 6.36 -13.41
CA LEU A 170 0.96 6.45 -14.69
C LEU A 170 1.89 6.87 -15.84
N ASP A 171 2.71 7.88 -15.64
CA ASP A 171 3.69 8.35 -16.65
C ASP A 171 4.74 7.26 -16.97
N SER A 172 5.16 6.47 -15.98
CA SER A 172 6.11 5.38 -16.17
C SER A 172 5.49 4.21 -16.95
N LEU A 173 4.26 3.83 -16.61
CA LEU A 173 3.51 2.80 -17.35
C LEU A 173 3.23 3.21 -18.79
N HIS A 174 2.90 4.48 -19.00
CA HIS A 174 2.74 5.04 -20.35
C HIS A 174 4.01 4.88 -21.17
N ARG A 175 5.18 5.27 -20.63
CA ARG A 175 6.46 5.06 -21.30
C ARG A 175 6.73 3.59 -21.63
N ILE A 176 6.44 2.66 -20.71
CA ILE A 176 6.56 1.22 -20.97
C ILE A 176 5.64 0.76 -22.11
N SER A 177 4.41 1.28 -22.19
CA SER A 177 3.44 0.90 -23.24
C SER A 177 3.89 1.26 -24.67
N LEU A 178 4.81 2.23 -24.80
CA LEU A 178 5.38 2.68 -26.07
C LEU A 178 6.54 1.80 -26.56
N ILE A 179 7.16 0.99 -25.70
CA ILE A 179 8.38 0.21 -26.02
C ILE A 179 8.07 -1.01 -26.91
N GLY A 180 6.80 -1.43 -27.04
CA GLY A 180 6.35 -2.43 -28.01
C GLY A 180 6.86 -3.85 -27.80
N LYS A 181 7.46 -4.17 -26.65
CA LYS A 181 7.86 -5.53 -26.24
C LYS A 181 7.15 -5.92 -24.94
N GLN A 182 6.85 -7.22 -24.76
CA GLN A 182 6.40 -7.77 -23.46
C GLN A 182 7.28 -7.21 -22.33
N PRO A 183 6.72 -6.59 -21.27
CA PRO A 183 5.32 -6.63 -20.76
C PRO A 183 4.36 -5.51 -21.25
N ALA A 184 4.68 -4.78 -22.32
CA ALA A 184 3.93 -3.59 -22.77
C ALA A 184 2.46 -3.84 -23.17
N GLU A 185 2.11 -5.04 -23.67
CA GLU A 185 0.73 -5.36 -24.09
C GLU A 185 -0.24 -5.40 -22.92
N ALA A 186 0.11 -6.12 -21.83
CA ALA A 186 -0.72 -6.18 -20.64
C ALA A 186 -0.92 -4.80 -19.99
N VAL A 187 0.12 -3.95 -20.04
CA VAL A 187 0.05 -2.56 -19.57
C VAL A 187 -0.90 -1.74 -20.46
N ARG A 188 -0.85 -1.93 -21.79
CA ARG A 188 -1.72 -1.25 -22.75
C ARG A 188 -3.18 -1.62 -22.54
N ASP A 189 -3.49 -2.90 -22.38
CA ASP A 189 -4.86 -3.37 -22.14
C ASP A 189 -5.44 -2.80 -20.84
N LEU A 190 -4.62 -2.67 -19.80
CA LEU A 190 -5.04 -2.08 -18.53
C LEU A 190 -5.26 -0.58 -18.61
N LEU A 191 -4.37 0.15 -19.30
CA LEU A 191 -4.57 1.57 -19.55
C LEU A 191 -5.85 1.83 -20.35
N GLU A 192 -6.22 0.92 -21.26
CA GLU A 192 -7.48 0.98 -21.99
C GLU A 192 -8.70 0.64 -21.11
N ILE A 193 -8.61 -0.35 -20.22
CA ILE A 193 -9.68 -0.64 -19.23
C ILE A 193 -9.88 0.54 -18.29
N ILE A 194 -8.79 1.16 -17.82
CA ILE A 194 -8.84 2.40 -17.05
C ILE A 194 -9.61 3.43 -17.87
N ARG A 195 -9.19 3.73 -19.11
CA ARG A 195 -9.88 4.68 -19.99
C ARG A 195 -11.39 4.44 -20.08
N LEU A 196 -11.81 3.20 -20.35
CA LEU A 196 -13.22 2.84 -20.50
C LEU A 196 -14.03 3.05 -19.22
N ASN A 197 -13.45 2.74 -18.06
CA ASN A 197 -14.08 3.00 -16.77
C ASN A 197 -14.22 4.50 -16.51
N TYR A 198 -13.21 5.31 -16.85
CA TYR A 198 -13.29 6.77 -16.72
C TYR A 198 -14.28 7.39 -17.71
N THR A 199 -14.37 6.93 -18.97
CA THR A 199 -15.38 7.43 -19.91
C THR A 199 -16.79 7.13 -19.45
N SER A 200 -17.03 5.92 -18.92
CA SER A 200 -18.33 5.53 -18.34
C SER A 200 -18.72 6.39 -17.12
N LEU A 201 -17.73 6.79 -16.30
CA LEU A 201 -17.94 7.68 -15.15
C LEU A 201 -18.05 9.16 -15.55
N ASN A 202 -17.36 9.59 -16.63
CA ASN A 202 -17.33 10.97 -17.10
C ASN A 202 -18.53 11.34 -17.98
N ASP A 203 -19.22 10.37 -18.59
CA ASP A 203 -20.55 10.60 -19.21
C ASP A 203 -21.59 11.08 -18.19
N ILE A 204 -21.29 10.99 -16.89
CA ILE A 204 -22.13 11.49 -15.79
C ILE A 204 -21.66 12.87 -15.29
N ASN A 205 -20.41 13.29 -15.57
CA ASN A 205 -19.83 14.53 -15.04
C ASN A 205 -18.94 15.23 -16.09
N GLU A 206 -19.55 16.08 -16.92
CA GLU A 206 -18.84 17.04 -17.77
C GLU A 206 -18.02 18.02 -16.90
N ASN A 207 -16.69 17.93 -17.00
CA ASN A 207 -15.67 19.00 -16.85
C ASN A 207 -14.36 18.57 -16.17
N LYS A 208 -13.84 17.38 -16.47
CA LYS A 208 -12.43 17.09 -16.20
C LYS A 208 -11.86 16.16 -17.26
N VAL A 209 -11.20 16.74 -18.26
CA VAL A 209 -10.35 15.99 -19.18
C VAL A 209 -9.11 15.57 -18.39
N ASP A 210 -9.25 14.50 -17.60
CA ASP A 210 -8.19 13.95 -16.79
C ASP A 210 -7.14 13.29 -17.71
N LYS A 211 -5.87 13.52 -17.38
CA LYS A 211 -4.68 13.17 -18.17
C LYS A 211 -4.64 11.71 -18.63
N LEU A 212 -5.36 10.80 -17.97
CA LEU A 212 -5.52 9.40 -18.38
C LEU A 212 -6.18 9.24 -19.76
N ALA A 213 -7.17 10.07 -20.10
CA ALA A 213 -7.78 10.07 -21.43
C ALA A 213 -6.77 10.51 -22.52
N ILE A 214 -5.91 11.48 -22.18
CA ILE A 214 -4.87 11.98 -23.09
C ILE A 214 -3.74 10.95 -23.25
N LEU A 215 -3.28 10.35 -22.14
CA LEU A 215 -2.26 9.30 -22.14
C LEU A 215 -2.75 8.09 -22.94
N SER A 216 -4.00 7.66 -22.79
CA SER A 216 -4.57 6.54 -23.56
C SER A 216 -4.77 6.85 -25.06
N LEU A 217 -5.21 8.06 -25.44
CA LEU A 217 -5.27 8.49 -26.84
C LEU A 217 -3.90 8.46 -27.52
N SER A 218 -2.84 8.86 -26.81
CA SER A 218 -1.47 8.83 -27.36
C SER A 218 -0.91 7.40 -27.52
N VAL A 219 -1.37 6.42 -26.74
CA VAL A 219 -0.96 5.02 -26.90
C VAL A 219 -1.61 4.39 -28.13
N ILE A 220 -2.86 4.74 -28.45
CA ILE A 220 -3.57 4.27 -29.64
C ILE A 220 -2.97 4.88 -30.91
N ASN A 221 -2.64 6.18 -30.89
CA ASN A 221 -2.17 6.88 -32.08
C ASN A 221 -0.70 6.57 -32.47
N ASN A 222 0.09 6.00 -31.55
CA ASN A 222 1.47 5.56 -31.82
C ASN A 222 1.57 4.05 -32.15
N GLY A 223 0.43 3.35 -32.21
CA GLY A 223 0.35 1.91 -32.50
C GLY A 223 -0.24 1.55 -33.87
N MET A 224 -0.51 2.54 -34.72
CA MET A 224 -0.87 2.39 -36.15
C MET A 224 0.18 3.06 -37.02
#